data_AF-N9XKX6-F1
#
_entry.id   AF-N9XKX6-F1
#
_cell.length_a   1.000
_cell.length_b   1.000
_cell.length_c   1.000
_cell.angle_alpha   90.00
_cell.angle_beta   90.00
_cell.angle_gamma   90.00
#
_symmetry.space_group_name_H-M   'P 1'
#
loop_
_entity.id
_entity.type
_entity.pdbx_description
1 polymer ?
#
loop_
_entity_poly.entity_id
_entity_poly.type
_entity_poly.pdbx_seq_one_letter_code
_entity_poly.pdbx_strand_id
1 'polypeptide(L)'
;MSLAAGNILEGKVVNITNFGAFVEVEGGSTGLVHISEVADSFVKDIKEHLKEGDKVKVKVISIEDNGKISLSIKQGTPKPKKSTKPADFDWTSEKKKVSGNFEDKLSKFLKDSEERMIDVKKHQEFRGKNSKKNY
;
A
#
# COMPACT_ATOMS: atom_id res chain seq x y z
N MET A 1 -35.70 5.53 8.04
CA MET A 1 -34.26 5.69 8.33
C MET A 1 -33.85 7.09 7.89
N SER A 2 -33.44 7.93 8.82
CA SER A 2 -32.91 9.27 8.54
C SER A 2 -31.50 9.13 7.97
N LEU A 3 -31.32 9.44 6.67
CA LEU A 3 -29.98 9.58 6.10
C LEU A 3 -29.30 10.79 6.74
N ALA A 4 -28.19 10.54 7.44
CA ALA A 4 -27.33 11.57 7.99
C ALA A 4 -26.03 11.65 7.18
N ALA A 5 -25.49 12.87 7.03
CA ALA A 5 -24.17 13.07 6.48
C ALA A 5 -23.13 12.30 7.29
N GLY A 6 -22.23 11.59 6.60
CA GLY A 6 -21.19 10.76 7.20
C GLY A 6 -21.49 9.27 7.22
N ASN A 7 -22.71 8.85 6.94
CA ASN A 7 -23.06 7.43 6.94
C ASN A 7 -22.50 6.70 5.70
N ILE A 8 -22.10 5.44 5.87
CA ILE A 8 -21.60 4.60 4.78
C ILE A 8 -22.74 3.67 4.35
N LEU A 9 -23.07 3.71 3.07
CA LEU A 9 -24.16 2.96 2.47
C LEU A 9 -23.62 2.17 1.28
N GLU A 10 -24.32 1.10 0.95
CA GLU A 10 -24.06 0.35 -0.28
C GLU A 10 -24.99 0.90 -1.37
N GLY A 11 -24.44 1.10 -2.57
CA GLY A 11 -25.17 1.63 -3.69
C GLY A 11 -24.75 0.99 -5.01
N LYS A 12 -25.65 1.05 -5.99
CA LYS A 12 -25.43 0.51 -7.33
C LYS A 12 -25.12 1.65 -8.29
N VAL A 13 -24.07 1.50 -9.08
CA VAL A 13 -23.75 2.47 -10.13
C VAL A 13 -24.82 2.38 -11.20
N VAL A 14 -25.58 3.45 -11.42
CA VAL A 14 -26.63 3.52 -12.44
C VAL A 14 -26.12 4.12 -13.74
N ASN A 15 -25.20 5.08 -13.66
CA ASN A 15 -24.65 5.72 -14.85
C ASN A 15 -23.27 6.32 -14.59
N ILE A 16 -22.42 6.38 -15.60
CA ILE A 16 -21.05 6.91 -15.52
C ILE A 16 -20.85 7.97 -16.59
N THR A 17 -20.33 9.12 -16.20
CA THR A 17 -20.06 10.28 -17.06
C THR A 17 -18.61 10.73 -16.91
N ASN A 18 -18.13 11.63 -17.77
CA ASN A 18 -16.74 12.12 -17.70
C ASN A 18 -16.45 12.97 -16.45
N PHE A 19 -17.48 13.52 -15.81
CA PHE A 19 -17.35 14.36 -14.62
C PHE A 19 -17.58 13.58 -13.31
N GLY A 20 -18.17 12.38 -13.39
CA GLY A 20 -18.55 11.62 -12.20
C GLY A 20 -19.41 10.39 -12.49
N ALA A 21 -19.83 9.72 -11.43
CA ALA A 21 -20.70 8.54 -11.48
C ALA A 21 -21.97 8.76 -10.64
N PHE A 22 -23.10 8.32 -11.17
CA PHE A 22 -24.37 8.28 -10.46
C PHE A 22 -24.51 6.94 -9.76
N VAL A 23 -24.75 7.00 -8.45
CA VAL A 23 -24.92 5.83 -7.60
C VAL A 23 -26.27 5.94 -6.91
N GLU A 24 -27.09 4.91 -7.08
CA GLU A 24 -28.35 4.75 -6.36
C GLU A 24 -28.07 3.99 -5.07
N VAL A 25 -28.41 4.58 -3.93
CA VAL A 25 -28.21 3.97 -2.61
C VAL A 25 -29.51 3.38 -2.08
N GLU A 26 -29.38 2.36 -1.24
CA GLU A 26 -30.51 1.73 -0.58
C GLU A 26 -31.22 2.74 0.34
N GLY A 27 -32.41 3.19 -0.06
CA GLY A 27 -33.09 4.37 0.49
C GLY A 27 -33.80 5.25 -0.55
N GLY A 28 -33.77 4.86 -1.83
CA GLY A 28 -34.48 5.57 -2.91
C GLY A 28 -33.87 6.93 -3.25
N SER A 29 -32.64 7.18 -2.79
CA SER A 29 -31.93 8.42 -3.03
C SER A 29 -30.82 8.19 -4.06
N THR A 30 -30.70 9.13 -4.99
CA THR A 30 -29.67 9.10 -6.02
C THR A 30 -28.60 10.11 -5.67
N GLY A 31 -27.34 9.66 -5.64
CA GLY A 31 -26.21 10.54 -5.39
C GLY A 31 -25.24 10.61 -6.56
N LEU A 32 -24.57 11.75 -6.65
CA LEU A 32 -23.51 11.99 -7.62
C LEU A 32 -22.16 11.89 -6.91
N VAL A 33 -21.28 11.06 -7.46
CA VAL A 33 -19.88 10.95 -7.08
C VAL A 33 -19.07 11.76 -8.06
N HIS A 34 -18.37 12.78 -7.57
CA HIS A 34 -17.46 13.59 -8.39
C HIS A 34 -16.25 12.76 -8.83
N ILE A 35 -15.66 13.04 -10.01
CA ILE A 35 -14.46 12.33 -10.48
C ILE A 35 -13.31 12.36 -9.45
N SER A 36 -13.16 13.47 -8.72
CA SER A 36 -12.15 13.62 -7.66
C SER A 36 -12.43 12.75 -6.42
N GLU A 37 -13.68 12.31 -6.24
CA GLU A 37 -14.14 11.47 -5.12
C GLU A 37 -14.22 9.97 -5.51
N VAL A 38 -13.96 9.63 -6.78
CA VAL A 38 -13.86 8.25 -7.26
C VAL A 38 -12.56 7.60 -6.77
N ALA A 39 -11.41 8.30 -6.89
CA ALA A 39 -10.11 7.78 -6.50
C ALA A 39 -9.14 8.89 -6.07
N ASP A 40 -8.06 8.51 -5.37
CA ASP A 40 -6.95 9.43 -4.99
C ASP A 40 -6.03 9.79 -6.17
N SER A 41 -6.13 9.05 -7.26
CA SER A 41 -5.28 9.20 -8.44
C SER A 41 -6.03 9.91 -9.56
N PHE A 42 -5.28 10.51 -10.49
CA PHE A 42 -5.87 11.12 -11.68
C PHE A 42 -6.54 10.05 -12.54
N VAL A 43 -7.87 10.08 -12.58
CA VAL A 43 -8.69 9.18 -13.39
C VAL A 43 -8.90 9.85 -14.74
N LYS A 44 -8.34 9.26 -15.81
CA LYS A 44 -8.55 9.74 -17.19
C LYS A 44 -9.90 9.26 -17.73
N ASP A 45 -10.26 8.02 -17.40
CA ASP A 45 -11.52 7.38 -17.76
C ASP A 45 -12.13 6.69 -16.54
N ILE A 46 -13.28 7.19 -16.08
CA ILE A 46 -14.00 6.62 -14.92
C ILE A 46 -14.48 5.19 -15.22
N LYS A 47 -14.80 4.90 -16.48
CA LYS A 47 -15.31 3.59 -16.94
C LYS A 47 -14.31 2.43 -16.76
N GLU A 48 -13.02 2.71 -16.69
CA GLU A 48 -12.01 1.68 -16.38
C GLU A 48 -11.96 1.36 -14.88
N HIS A 49 -12.31 2.34 -14.03
CA HIS A 49 -12.27 2.22 -12.59
C HIS A 49 -13.60 1.77 -11.97
N LEU A 50 -14.73 2.10 -12.60
CA LEU A 50 -16.06 1.78 -12.16
C LEU A 50 -16.86 1.20 -13.34
N LYS A 51 -17.67 0.19 -13.06
CA LYS A 51 -18.59 -0.40 -14.04
C LYS A 51 -20.02 -0.03 -13.72
N GLU A 52 -20.80 0.24 -14.76
CA GLU A 52 -22.24 0.38 -14.65
C GLU A 52 -22.85 -0.93 -14.11
N GLY A 53 -23.77 -0.79 -13.16
CA GLY A 53 -24.42 -1.90 -12.47
C GLY A 53 -23.63 -2.51 -11.32
N ASP A 54 -22.39 -2.07 -11.07
CA ASP A 54 -21.56 -2.58 -9.99
C ASP A 54 -22.04 -2.07 -8.61
N LYS A 55 -21.83 -2.87 -7.57
CA LYS A 55 -22.19 -2.52 -6.18
C LYS A 55 -20.97 -1.96 -5.47
N VAL A 56 -21.06 -0.71 -5.05
CA VAL A 56 -19.97 0.02 -4.39
C VAL A 56 -20.42 0.59 -3.05
N LYS A 57 -19.47 0.67 -2.10
CA LYS A 57 -19.70 1.34 -0.83
C LYS A 57 -19.35 2.82 -0.95
N VAL A 58 -20.30 3.67 -0.61
CA VAL A 58 -20.23 5.11 -0.73
C VAL A 58 -20.53 5.75 0.62
N LYS A 59 -19.85 6.86 0.91
CA LYS A 59 -20.12 7.68 2.09
C LYS A 59 -20.90 8.92 1.68
N VAL A 60 -21.92 9.26 2.46
CA VAL A 60 -22.67 10.51 2.32
C VAL A 60 -21.81 11.67 2.81
N ILE A 61 -21.53 12.64 1.95
CA ILE A 61 -20.78 13.85 2.33
C ILE A 61 -21.75 14.98 2.69
N SER A 62 -22.72 15.22 1.82
CA SER A 62 -23.72 16.27 2.01
C SER A 62 -25.04 15.86 1.38
N ILE A 63 -26.12 16.34 1.97
CA ILE A 63 -27.49 16.13 1.50
C ILE A 63 -28.03 17.52 1.19
N GLU A 64 -28.44 17.76 -0.05
CA GLU A 64 -29.13 18.97 -0.45
C GLU A 64 -30.65 18.82 -0.31
N ASP A 65 -31.34 19.93 0.00
CA ASP A 65 -32.80 20.02 0.03
C ASP A 65 -33.47 19.66 -1.31
N ASN A 66 -32.72 19.78 -2.42
CA ASN A 66 -33.16 19.38 -3.76
C ASN A 66 -33.21 17.86 -3.98
N GLY A 67 -32.94 17.04 -2.95
CA GLY A 67 -32.89 15.58 -3.05
C GLY A 67 -31.61 15.04 -3.68
N LYS A 68 -30.63 15.90 -3.98
CA LYS A 68 -29.31 15.51 -4.48
C LYS A 68 -28.40 15.18 -3.31
N ILE A 69 -27.70 14.05 -3.40
CA ILE A 69 -26.74 13.63 -2.38
C ILE A 69 -25.35 13.60 -2.98
N SER A 70 -24.40 14.27 -2.35
CA SER A 70 -23.00 14.20 -2.72
C SER A 70 -22.38 12.98 -2.05
N LEU A 71 -21.93 12.03 -2.86
CA LEU A 71 -21.39 10.74 -2.41
C LEU A 71 -19.90 10.65 -2.71
N SER A 72 -19.21 9.83 -1.92
CA SER A 72 -17.78 9.56 -2.10
C SER A 72 -17.45 8.08 -1.97
N ILE A 73 -16.80 7.54 -2.98
CA ILE A 73 -16.32 6.16 -2.98
C ILE A 73 -15.02 6.07 -2.19
N LYS A 74 -14.12 7.06 -2.36
CA LYS A 74 -12.84 7.16 -1.65
C LYS A 74 -13.00 7.10 -0.13
N GLN A 75 -14.00 7.77 0.42
CA GLN A 75 -14.27 7.77 1.86
C GLN A 75 -15.14 6.61 2.34
N GLY A 76 -15.82 5.90 1.43
CA GLY A 76 -16.66 4.74 1.72
C GLY A 76 -15.88 3.44 1.85
N THR A 77 -14.75 3.32 1.15
CA THR A 77 -13.84 2.18 1.33
C THR A 77 -13.04 2.35 2.62
N PRO A 78 -13.04 1.37 3.54
CA PRO A 78 -12.13 1.37 4.66
C PRO A 78 -10.72 1.12 4.12
N LYS A 79 -10.00 2.19 3.74
CA LYS A 79 -8.54 2.12 3.81
C LYS A 79 -8.25 1.70 5.25
N PRO A 80 -7.51 0.60 5.51
CA PRO A 80 -7.08 0.31 6.86
C PRO A 80 -6.33 1.55 7.31
N LYS A 81 -6.90 2.28 8.28
CA LYS A 81 -6.20 3.37 8.93
C LYS A 81 -4.91 2.73 9.41
N LYS A 82 -3.77 3.09 8.82
CA LYS A 82 -2.47 2.74 9.37
C LYS A 82 -2.51 3.26 10.79
N SER A 83 -2.66 2.33 11.72
CA SER A 83 -2.85 2.58 13.13
C SER A 83 -1.72 3.45 13.64
N THR A 84 -2.04 4.66 14.10
CA THR A 84 -1.18 5.34 15.05
C THR A 84 -1.35 4.62 16.39
N LYS A 85 -0.66 3.50 16.55
CA LYS A 85 -0.29 2.92 17.86
C LYS A 85 1.18 2.48 17.74
N PRO A 86 2.14 3.24 18.28
CA PRO A 86 3.48 2.71 18.53
C PRO A 86 3.43 1.73 19.71
N ALA A 87 4.15 0.60 19.60
CA ALA A 87 4.23 -0.54 20.55
C ALA A 87 2.91 -1.32 20.72
N ASP A 88 2.76 -2.59 20.40
CA ASP A 88 3.65 -3.77 20.49
C ASP A 88 3.58 -4.58 19.19
N PHE A 89 4.72 -5.06 18.70
CA PHE A 89 4.79 -5.96 17.55
C PHE A 89 5.02 -7.38 18.08
N ASP A 90 3.94 -8.12 18.32
CA ASP A 90 3.99 -9.56 18.53
C ASP A 90 4.34 -10.23 17.19
N TRP A 91 5.59 -10.67 17.04
CA TRP A 91 6.03 -11.51 15.93
C TRP A 91 5.86 -12.98 16.32
N THR A 92 4.62 -13.44 16.40
CA THR A 92 4.34 -14.86 16.25
C THR A 92 3.22 -15.08 15.25
N SER A 93 3.54 -15.86 14.22
CA SER A 93 2.61 -16.43 13.24
C SER A 93 2.20 -15.51 12.09
N GLU A 94 3.01 -15.54 11.01
CA GLU A 94 2.61 -16.18 9.73
C GLU A 94 3.45 -15.65 8.54
N LYS A 95 4.74 -16.01 8.50
CA LYS A 95 5.52 -15.99 7.24
C LYS A 95 6.03 -17.37 6.91
N LYS A 96 5.17 -18.17 6.29
CA LYS A 96 5.56 -19.39 5.59
C LYS A 96 5.74 -19.08 4.11
N LYS A 97 6.92 -19.44 3.58
CA LYS A 97 7.36 -19.51 2.17
C LYS A 97 7.83 -18.20 1.53
N VAL A 98 9.13 -17.92 1.58
CA VAL A 98 10.11 -18.12 0.47
C VAL A 98 11.49 -18.16 1.12
N SER A 99 11.98 -19.38 1.38
CA SER A 99 13.36 -19.66 1.75
C SER A 99 14.16 -19.85 0.46
N GLY A 100 15.27 -19.14 0.32
CA GLY A 100 16.24 -19.38 -0.75
C GLY A 100 16.91 -18.13 -1.26
N ASN A 101 18.19 -17.98 -0.90
CA ASN A 101 19.24 -17.38 -1.75
C ASN A 101 19.61 -15.91 -1.57
N PHE A 102 19.47 -15.35 -0.36
CA PHE A 102 20.23 -14.13 0.00
C PHE A 102 21.21 -14.39 1.14
N GLU A 103 20.78 -15.08 2.20
CA GLU A 103 21.62 -15.41 3.36
C GLU A 103 22.77 -16.38 3.04
N ASP A 104 22.53 -17.35 2.16
CA ASP A 104 23.54 -18.31 1.68
C ASP A 104 24.63 -17.62 0.82
N LYS A 105 24.23 -16.58 0.07
CA LYS A 105 25.18 -15.78 -0.75
C LYS A 105 26.02 -14.84 0.11
N LEU A 106 25.45 -14.25 1.17
CA LEU A 106 26.21 -13.41 2.09
C LEU A 106 27.23 -14.23 2.88
N SER A 107 26.81 -15.35 3.44
CA SER A 107 27.70 -16.23 4.22
C SER A 107 28.84 -16.79 3.37
N LYS A 108 28.58 -17.14 2.10
CA LYS A 108 29.64 -17.55 1.16
C LYS A 108 30.61 -16.41 0.82
N PHE A 109 30.14 -15.17 0.71
CA PHE A 109 30.99 -14.01 0.40
C PHE A 109 31.84 -13.57 1.61
N LEU A 110 31.27 -13.59 2.82
CA LEU A 110 32.03 -13.33 4.05
C LEU A 110 33.13 -14.37 4.26
N LYS A 111 32.84 -15.65 4.00
CA LYS A 111 33.83 -16.73 4.16
C LYS A 111 34.95 -16.68 3.12
N ASP A 112 34.64 -16.38 1.86
CA ASP A 112 35.63 -16.21 0.78
C ASP A 112 36.51 -14.95 0.99
N SER A 113 35.98 -13.91 1.62
CA SER A 113 36.73 -12.69 1.94
C SER A 113 37.69 -12.86 3.12
N GLU A 114 37.35 -13.68 4.11
CA GLU A 114 38.21 -13.95 5.28
C GLU A 114 39.45 -14.75 4.86
N GLU A 115 39.29 -15.71 3.95
CA GLU A 115 40.39 -16.55 3.45
C GLU A 115 41.41 -15.75 2.61
N ARG A 116 40.95 -14.79 1.79
CA ARG A 116 41.86 -13.92 1.00
C ARG A 116 42.57 -12.87 1.83
N MET A 117 41.99 -12.42 2.95
CA MET A 117 42.66 -11.44 3.84
C MET A 117 43.78 -12.07 4.68
N ILE A 118 43.72 -13.38 4.96
CA ILE A 118 44.76 -14.09 5.70
C ILE A 118 46.04 -14.24 4.86
N ASP A 119 45.92 -14.48 3.54
CA ASP A 119 47.09 -14.61 2.65
C ASP A 119 47.84 -13.29 2.46
N VAL A 120 47.10 -12.17 2.32
CA VAL A 120 47.69 -10.83 2.19
C VAL A 120 48.42 -10.40 3.47
N LYS A 121 47.88 -10.74 4.66
CA LYS A 121 48.53 -10.44 5.95
C LYS A 121 49.78 -11.28 6.18
N LYS A 122 49.77 -12.56 5.78
CA LYS A 122 50.93 -13.46 5.91
C LYS A 122 52.08 -13.06 4.99
N HIS A 123 51.78 -12.53 3.80
CA HIS A 123 52.78 -12.01 2.87
C HIS A 123 53.40 -10.66 3.31
N GLN A 124 52.64 -9.82 4.04
CA GLN A 124 53.16 -8.55 4.57
C GLN A 124 54.15 -8.75 5.72
N GLU A 125 53.95 -9.76 6.58
CA GLU A 125 54.84 -10.03 7.72
C GLU A 125 56.17 -10.74 7.37
N PHE A 126 56.25 -11.45 6.23
CA PHE A 126 57.50 -12.11 5.79
C PHE A 126 58.54 -11.13 5.20
N ARG A 127 58.11 -9.99 4.63
CA ARG A 127 59.02 -8.96 4.07
C ARG A 127 59.70 -8.10 5.15
N GLY A 128 59.23 -8.11 6.40
CA GLY A 128 59.70 -7.22 7.47
C GLY A 128 60.78 -7.79 8.41
N LYS A 129 61.12 -9.08 8.35
CA LYS A 129 62.00 -9.74 9.33
C LYS A 129 63.40 -10.14 8.83
N ASN A 130 63.78 -9.84 7.58
CA ASN A 130 65.08 -10.27 7.02
C ASN A 130 66.13 -9.14 6.86
N SER A 131 65.96 -7.99 7.51
CA SER A 131 66.87 -6.83 7.38
C SER A 131 67.54 -6.39 8.69
N LYS A 132 67.71 -7.28 9.68
CA LYS A 132 68.50 -7.02 10.91
C LYS A 132 69.20 -8.28 11.44
N LYS A 133 70.26 -8.73 10.76
CA LYS A 133 71.40 -9.57 11.18
C LYS A 133 72.07 -10.05 9.89
N ASN A 134 73.28 -9.67 9.51
CA ASN A 134 74.50 -9.60 10.28
C ASN A 134 75.40 -8.45 9.81
N TYR A 135 75.98 -7.78 10.79
CA TYR A 135 77.26 -7.09 10.69
C TYR A 135 78.38 -8.14 10.67
#